data_AF-A0A803JFA2-F1
#
_entry.id   AF-A0A803JFA2-F1
#
_cell.length_a   1.000
_cell.length_b   1.000
_cell.length_c   1.000
_cell.angle_alpha   90.00
_cell.angle_beta   90.00
_cell.angle_gamma   90.00
#
_symmetry.space_group_name_H-M   'P 1'
#
loop_
_entity.id
_entity.type
_entity.pdbx_description
1 polymer ?
#
loop_
_entity_poly.entity_id
_entity_poly.type
_entity_poly.pdbx_seq_one_letter_code
_entity_poly.pdbx_strand_id
1 'polypeptide(L)'
;MAALEVAESLCCTASPCTTDGHWFPGHAGSCTLAIYGSRLHLPQMDCYVIHEVYDGDFSQEQFEAELDAALEHQYRHIVIEPARLGDETARWISVGNCLHRTTIVTGAVCLLSPLGLPPNCAYYVGLPAGAVSVACAALYGVSWQSDPCCHYQVDYSGRELALLPPGTLRTSSPVVLVRRENTQRKRLHNVIALTALAYCVQKLFELCTD
;
A
#
# COMPACT_ATOMS: atom_id res chain seq x y z
N MET A 1 1.57 -22.30 22.41
CA MET A 1 0.49 -21.41 22.90
C MET A 1 -0.33 -21.05 21.66
N ALA A 2 -1.04 -22.01 21.09
CA ALA A 2 -2.41 -22.45 21.42
C ALA A 2 -3.43 -21.65 20.61
N ALA A 3 -3.94 -22.26 19.54
CA ALA A 3 -5.23 -21.96 18.95
C ALA A 3 -5.77 -23.26 18.33
N LEU A 4 -6.65 -23.90 19.09
CA LEU A 4 -7.50 -25.03 18.73
C LEU A 4 -8.94 -24.49 18.68
N GLU A 5 -9.67 -24.93 17.66
CA GLU A 5 -11.11 -25.23 17.67
C GLU A 5 -12.19 -24.14 17.77
N VAL A 6 -13.35 -24.56 17.21
CA VAL A 6 -14.74 -24.10 17.39
C VAL A 6 -15.25 -23.02 16.43
N ALA A 7 -16.07 -23.43 15.45
CA ALA A 7 -17.53 -23.29 15.55
C ALA A 7 -18.24 -23.63 14.22
N GLU A 8 -18.90 -24.79 14.20
CA GLU A 8 -20.10 -25.05 13.42
C GLU A 8 -21.29 -24.19 13.92
N SER A 9 -22.32 -24.11 13.08
CA SER A 9 -23.73 -23.79 13.41
C SER A 9 -24.11 -22.31 13.46
N LEU A 10 -24.96 -21.87 12.52
CA LEU A 10 -26.40 -21.84 12.79
C LEU A 10 -27.23 -21.65 11.51
N CYS A 11 -28.14 -22.61 11.34
CA CYS A 11 -29.36 -22.53 10.54
C CYS A 11 -30.38 -21.58 11.22
N CYS A 12 -31.27 -20.93 10.45
CA CYS A 12 -32.66 -20.59 10.81
C CYS A 12 -33.26 -19.70 9.69
N THR A 13 -34.05 -20.24 8.76
CA THR A 13 -35.53 -20.44 8.76
C THR A 13 -36.35 -19.24 8.26
N ALA A 14 -37.07 -19.50 7.15
CA ALA A 14 -38.48 -19.15 6.85
C ALA A 14 -38.86 -17.63 6.80
N SER A 15 -39.76 -17.11 5.95
CA SER A 15 -41.02 -17.63 5.40
C SER A 15 -41.64 -16.56 4.42
N PRO A 16 -42.92 -16.58 3.96
CA PRO A 16 -43.26 -16.68 2.52
C PRO A 16 -44.30 -15.62 2.03
N CYS A 17 -44.92 -15.91 0.87
CA CYS A 17 -46.19 -15.36 0.32
C CYS A 17 -46.09 -14.05 -0.47
N THR A 18 -46.87 -13.73 -1.50
CA THR A 18 -47.71 -14.34 -2.57
C THR A 18 -48.11 -13.12 -3.45
N THR A 19 -48.68 -13.33 -4.66
CA THR A 19 -49.50 -12.36 -5.44
C THR A 19 -48.74 -11.16 -6.04
N ASP A 20 -48.89 -10.71 -7.29
CA ASP A 20 -49.91 -10.84 -8.33
C ASP A 20 -49.29 -10.49 -9.69
N GLY A 21 -49.90 -10.96 -10.77
CA GLY A 21 -49.61 -10.45 -12.11
C GLY A 21 -50.86 -10.43 -12.96
N HIS A 22 -51.50 -9.27 -13.13
CA HIS A 22 -52.37 -8.98 -14.27
C HIS A 22 -52.51 -7.45 -14.51
N TRP A 23 -51.78 -6.98 -15.53
CA TRP A 23 -52.18 -6.10 -16.64
C TRP A 23 -52.82 -4.69 -16.48
N PHE A 24 -52.20 -3.75 -17.22
CA PHE A 24 -52.75 -2.63 -18.05
C PHE A 24 -52.65 -1.16 -17.56
N PRO A 25 -52.61 -0.16 -18.49
CA PRO A 25 -51.46 0.76 -18.64
C PRO A 25 -51.82 2.26 -18.53
N GLY A 26 -50.82 3.14 -18.48
CA GLY A 26 -51.06 4.58 -18.62
C GLY A 26 -49.82 5.48 -18.56
N HIS A 27 -49.51 6.07 -19.71
CA HIS A 27 -48.88 7.38 -19.93
C HIS A 27 -47.42 7.69 -19.50
N ALA A 28 -46.63 7.90 -20.56
CA ALA A 28 -45.76 9.05 -20.81
C ALA A 28 -44.68 9.41 -19.79
N GLY A 29 -43.44 9.13 -20.16
CA GLY A 29 -42.26 9.78 -19.58
C GLY A 29 -40.99 9.31 -20.27
N SER A 30 -40.36 10.21 -21.02
CA SER A 30 -38.96 10.22 -21.44
C SER A 30 -38.24 8.88 -21.56
N CYS A 31 -37.94 8.47 -22.79
CA CYS A 31 -36.83 7.57 -23.10
C CYS A 31 -35.52 8.27 -22.74
N THR A 32 -35.20 8.30 -21.44
CA THR A 32 -33.89 8.65 -20.91
C THR A 32 -32.89 7.64 -21.45
N LEU A 33 -31.80 8.17 -22.00
CA LEU A 33 -30.59 7.46 -22.44
C LEU A 33 -30.47 6.04 -21.87
N ALA A 34 -30.59 5.05 -22.75
CA ALA A 34 -30.02 3.74 -22.51
C ALA A 34 -28.49 3.90 -22.50
N ILE A 35 -27.93 4.34 -21.38
CA ILE A 35 -26.53 4.06 -21.08
C ILE A 35 -26.50 2.55 -20.89
N TYR A 36 -25.90 1.90 -21.87
CA TYR A 36 -25.43 0.53 -21.82
C TYR A 36 -24.62 0.38 -20.53
N GLY A 37 -25.31 0.01 -19.45
CA GLY A 37 -24.73 -0.43 -18.19
C GLY A 37 -24.01 -1.72 -18.48
N SER A 38 -22.82 -1.58 -19.05
CA SER A 38 -21.90 -2.66 -19.28
C SER A 38 -21.64 -3.27 -17.91
N ARG A 39 -22.14 -4.48 -17.70
CA ARG A 39 -21.76 -5.35 -16.59
C ARG A 39 -20.24 -5.51 -16.61
N LEU A 40 -19.51 -4.62 -15.92
CA LEU A 40 -18.21 -4.99 -15.38
C LEU A 40 -18.51 -5.70 -14.07
N HIS A 41 -18.44 -7.02 -14.14
CA HIS A 41 -18.36 -7.90 -13.00
C HIS A 41 -17.03 -7.58 -12.29
N LEU A 42 -16.96 -6.49 -11.51
CA LEU A 42 -15.90 -6.38 -10.50
C LEU A 42 -16.22 -7.45 -9.47
N PRO A 43 -15.32 -8.41 -9.20
CA PRO A 43 -15.50 -9.25 -8.04
C PRO A 43 -15.49 -8.31 -6.84
N GLN A 44 -16.62 -8.15 -6.17
CA GLN A 44 -16.81 -7.34 -4.96
C GLN A 44 -15.85 -7.72 -3.81
N MET A 45 -14.98 -8.71 -4.01
CA MET A 45 -14.00 -9.22 -3.07
C MET A 45 -12.62 -8.53 -3.19
N ASP A 46 -12.37 -7.71 -4.23
CA ASP A 46 -11.05 -7.13 -4.50
C ASP A 46 -10.90 -5.65 -4.08
N CYS A 47 -12.00 -4.97 -3.73
CA CYS A 47 -12.00 -3.54 -3.41
C CYS A 47 -12.69 -3.26 -2.08
N TYR A 48 -12.02 -2.53 -1.20
CA TYR A 48 -12.54 -2.07 0.09
C TYR A 48 -12.60 -0.54 0.14
N VAL A 49 -13.66 0.04 0.71
CA VAL A 49 -13.84 1.49 0.80
C VAL A 49 -14.09 1.87 2.25
N ILE A 50 -13.22 2.71 2.80
CA ILE A 50 -13.36 3.28 4.14
C ILE A 50 -14.08 4.61 3.99
N HIS A 51 -15.29 4.67 4.55
CA HIS A 51 -16.17 5.83 4.42
C HIS A 51 -15.96 6.85 5.53
N GLU A 52 -16.06 8.13 5.18
CA GLU A 52 -16.02 9.21 6.17
C GLU A 52 -17.40 9.36 6.85
N VAL A 53 -17.50 8.93 8.12
CA VAL A 53 -18.73 9.02 8.93
C VAL A 53 -18.62 10.23 9.88
N TYR A 54 -19.53 11.19 9.74
CA TYR A 54 -19.55 12.44 10.52
C TYR A 54 -20.47 12.39 11.77
N ASP A 55 -20.89 11.21 12.21
CA ASP A 55 -21.66 11.10 13.45
C ASP A 55 -20.73 11.24 14.66
N GLY A 56 -21.09 12.10 15.60
CA GLY A 56 -20.21 12.79 16.56
C GLY A 56 -19.48 11.96 17.63
N ASP A 57 -19.21 10.67 17.40
CA ASP A 57 -18.45 9.79 18.33
C ASP A 57 -17.46 8.84 17.63
N PHE A 58 -17.25 8.94 16.32
CA PHE A 58 -16.20 8.16 15.64
C PHE A 58 -14.82 8.75 15.93
N SER A 59 -13.96 7.98 16.60
CA SER A 59 -12.56 8.35 16.87
C SER A 59 -11.65 7.99 15.68
N GLN A 60 -10.56 8.74 15.52
CA GLN A 60 -9.53 8.46 14.52
C GLN A 60 -9.03 7.00 14.57
N GLU A 61 -8.96 6.43 15.79
CA GLU A 61 -8.55 5.05 16.05
C GLU A 61 -9.48 4.01 15.39
N GLN A 62 -10.77 4.30 15.21
CA GLN A 62 -11.70 3.36 14.55
C GLN A 62 -11.43 3.27 13.04
N PHE A 63 -11.13 4.40 12.39
CA PHE A 63 -10.75 4.39 10.97
C PHE A 63 -9.38 3.72 10.76
N GLU A 64 -8.44 3.90 11.69
CA GLU A 64 -7.15 3.18 11.70
C GLU A 64 -7.36 1.68 11.85
N ALA A 65 -8.20 1.23 12.79
CA ALA A 65 -8.50 -0.18 12.98
C ALA A 65 -9.19 -0.82 11.76
N GLU A 66 -10.09 -0.08 11.10
CA GLU A 66 -10.73 -0.52 9.86
C GLU A 66 -9.72 -0.65 8.70
N LEU A 67 -8.79 0.30 8.59
CA LEU A 67 -7.69 0.23 7.64
C LEU A 67 -6.78 -0.98 7.91
N ASP A 68 -6.38 -1.21 9.15
CA ASP A 68 -5.56 -2.36 9.54
C ASP A 68 -6.26 -3.68 9.20
N ALA A 69 -7.55 -3.79 9.50
CA ALA A 69 -8.35 -4.95 9.11
C ALA A 69 -8.36 -5.13 7.59
N ALA A 70 -8.54 -4.06 6.81
CA ALA A 70 -8.52 -4.13 5.35
C ALA A 70 -7.14 -4.56 4.81
N LEU A 71 -6.05 -4.08 5.41
CA LEU A 71 -4.70 -4.47 5.06
C LEU A 71 -4.43 -5.96 5.37
N GLU A 72 -4.93 -6.47 6.49
CA GLU A 72 -4.80 -7.87 6.91
C GLU A 72 -5.59 -8.82 6.00
N HIS A 73 -6.78 -8.41 5.54
CA HIS A 73 -7.56 -9.13 4.53
C HIS A 73 -6.93 -9.07 3.12
N GLN A 74 -5.88 -8.26 2.96
CA GLN A 74 -5.07 -8.13 1.75
C GLN A 74 -5.84 -7.73 0.48
N TYR A 75 -6.86 -6.86 0.62
CA TYR A 75 -7.62 -6.35 -0.51
C TYR A 75 -6.72 -5.77 -1.60
N ARG A 76 -7.14 -5.89 -2.86
CA ARG A 76 -6.33 -5.44 -4.00
C ARG A 76 -6.36 -3.91 -4.15
N HIS A 77 -7.52 -3.32 -3.88
CA HIS A 77 -7.74 -1.88 -3.91
C HIS A 77 -8.37 -1.46 -2.58
N ILE A 78 -7.79 -0.47 -1.90
CA ILE A 78 -8.36 0.12 -0.69
C ILE A 78 -8.53 1.61 -0.97
N VAL A 79 -9.77 2.10 -0.86
CA VAL A 79 -10.12 3.51 -1.05
C VAL A 79 -10.35 4.13 0.31
N ILE A 80 -9.60 5.18 0.63
CA ILE A 80 -9.68 5.90 1.89
C ILE A 80 -10.33 7.26 1.62
N GLU A 81 -11.58 7.44 2.07
CA GLU A 81 -12.27 8.73 1.95
C GLU A 81 -11.81 9.76 3.00
N PRO A 82 -11.57 9.41 4.29
CA PRO A 82 -11.09 10.37 5.27
C PRO A 82 -9.70 10.90 4.89
N ALA A 83 -9.64 12.16 4.45
CA ALA A 83 -8.41 12.76 3.92
C ALA A 83 -7.24 12.71 4.90
N ARG A 84 -7.50 12.94 6.20
CA ARG A 84 -6.47 12.90 7.25
C ARG A 84 -5.78 11.53 7.33
N LEU A 85 -6.56 10.46 7.37
CA LEU A 85 -6.03 9.10 7.43
C LEU A 85 -5.29 8.75 6.12
N GLY A 86 -5.91 9.05 4.98
CA GLY A 86 -5.34 8.78 3.67
C GLY A 86 -3.98 9.48 3.46
N ASP A 87 -3.87 10.74 3.85
CA ASP A 87 -2.63 11.52 3.74
C ASP A 87 -1.54 11.00 4.68
N GLU A 88 -1.90 10.61 5.91
CA GLU A 88 -0.98 10.01 6.86
C GLU A 88 -0.43 8.67 6.32
N THR A 89 -1.31 7.78 5.85
CA THR A 89 -0.91 6.50 5.23
C THR A 89 -0.06 6.73 3.98
N ALA A 90 -0.44 7.68 3.12
CA ALA A 90 0.33 8.02 1.92
C ALA A 90 1.73 8.55 2.26
N ARG A 91 1.86 9.33 3.34
CA ARG A 91 3.15 9.81 3.84
C ARG A 91 4.01 8.67 4.35
N TRP A 92 3.45 7.75 5.12
CA TRP A 92 4.19 6.56 5.59
C TRP A 92 4.71 5.73 4.41
N ILE A 93 3.87 5.45 3.42
CA ILE A 93 4.27 4.76 2.18
C ILE A 93 5.38 5.52 1.45
N SER A 94 5.29 6.85 1.40
CA SER A 94 6.32 7.69 0.80
C SER A 94 7.65 7.62 1.55
N VAL A 95 7.62 7.57 2.89
CA VAL A 95 8.82 7.41 3.73
C VAL A 95 9.48 6.04 3.47
N GLY A 96 8.71 4.96 3.45
CA GLY A 96 9.23 3.63 3.11
C GLY A 96 9.87 3.59 1.70
N ASN A 97 9.23 4.22 0.72
CA ASN A 97 9.78 4.36 -0.63
C ASN A 97 11.05 5.22 -0.67
N CYS A 98 11.11 6.28 0.15
CA CYS A 98 12.29 7.11 0.30
C CYS A 98 13.46 6.27 0.83
N LEU A 99 13.28 5.54 1.93
CA LEU A 99 14.30 4.67 2.53
C LEU A 99 14.85 3.64 1.53
N HIS A 100 13.98 3.06 0.72
CA HIS A 100 14.38 2.12 -0.31
C HIS A 100 15.27 2.78 -1.38
N ARG A 101 14.86 3.95 -1.91
CA ARG A 101 15.60 4.67 -2.96
C ARG A 101 16.92 5.24 -2.44
N THR A 102 16.94 5.79 -1.24
CA THR A 102 18.16 6.33 -0.62
C THR A 102 19.19 5.24 -0.42
N THR A 103 18.78 4.03 0.01
CA THR A 103 19.68 2.87 0.10
C THR A 103 20.34 2.57 -1.25
N ILE A 104 19.56 2.52 -2.33
CA ILE A 104 20.09 2.24 -3.67
C ILE A 104 21.09 3.33 -4.10
N VAL A 105 20.71 4.60 -3.94
CA VAL A 105 21.54 5.74 -4.38
C VAL A 105 22.83 5.82 -3.56
N THR A 106 22.74 5.75 -2.23
CA THR A 106 23.91 5.85 -1.34
C THR A 106 24.80 4.62 -1.43
N GLY A 107 24.24 3.43 -1.61
CA GLY A 107 24.98 2.21 -1.89
C GLY A 107 25.72 2.28 -3.23
N ALA A 108 25.08 2.79 -4.28
CA ALA A 108 25.73 3.02 -5.56
C ALA A 108 26.86 4.06 -5.46
N VAL A 109 26.66 5.17 -4.74
CA VAL A 109 27.72 6.15 -4.46
C VAL A 109 28.90 5.48 -3.74
N CYS A 110 28.65 4.64 -2.74
CA CYS A 110 29.69 3.90 -2.03
C CYS A 110 30.54 3.03 -2.98
N LEU A 111 29.87 2.24 -3.84
CA LEU A 111 30.54 1.32 -4.76
C LEU A 111 31.25 2.02 -5.93
N LEU A 112 30.72 3.16 -6.40
CA LEU A 112 31.29 3.92 -7.53
C LEU A 112 32.35 4.95 -7.12
N SER A 113 32.39 5.36 -5.84
CA SER A 113 33.39 6.29 -5.31
C SER A 113 34.84 5.93 -5.67
N PRO A 114 35.32 4.67 -5.53
CA PRO A 114 36.70 4.31 -5.90
C PRO A 114 37.00 4.38 -7.40
N LEU A 115 35.97 4.37 -8.27
CA LEU A 115 36.16 4.50 -9.72
C LEU A 115 36.13 5.96 -10.19
N GLY A 116 35.36 6.81 -9.51
CA GLY A 116 35.11 8.19 -9.95
C GLY A 116 35.93 9.26 -9.23
N LEU A 117 36.45 8.99 -8.03
CA LEU A 117 37.17 9.99 -7.22
C LEU A 117 38.65 9.62 -7.02
N PRO A 118 39.52 10.63 -6.78
CA PRO A 118 40.88 10.39 -6.32
C PRO A 118 40.89 9.55 -5.04
N PRO A 119 41.86 8.65 -4.83
CA PRO A 119 41.90 7.75 -3.69
C PRO A 119 41.85 8.48 -2.34
N ASN A 120 42.43 9.68 -2.28
CA ASN A 120 42.45 10.54 -1.09
C ASN A 120 41.05 11.07 -0.68
N CYS A 121 40.08 11.12 -1.60
CA CYS A 121 38.73 11.62 -1.36
C CYS A 121 37.67 10.51 -1.40
N ALA A 122 37.94 9.44 -2.16
CA ALA A 122 37.01 8.33 -2.35
C ALA A 122 36.61 7.65 -1.03
N TYR A 123 37.55 7.53 -0.08
CA TYR A 123 37.28 6.95 1.23
C TYR A 123 36.34 7.82 2.08
N TYR A 124 36.59 9.13 2.13
CA TYR A 124 35.78 10.09 2.91
C TYR A 124 34.35 10.23 2.41
N VAL A 125 34.08 9.89 1.15
CA VAL A 125 32.73 9.91 0.57
C VAL A 125 32.10 8.52 0.60
N GLY A 126 32.85 7.49 0.23
CA GLY A 126 32.35 6.14 0.09
C GLY A 126 31.91 5.50 1.41
N LEU A 127 32.72 5.61 2.46
CA LEU A 127 32.36 5.02 3.76
C LEU A 127 31.07 5.59 4.38
N PRO A 128 30.90 6.92 4.54
CA PRO A 128 29.66 7.43 5.10
C PRO A 128 28.46 7.15 4.18
N ALA A 129 28.63 7.17 2.86
CA ALA A 129 27.58 6.77 1.93
C ALA A 129 27.16 5.30 2.13
N GLY A 130 28.13 4.40 2.32
CA GLY A 130 27.86 3.01 2.61
C GLY A 130 27.23 2.79 3.99
N ALA A 131 27.67 3.51 5.02
CA ALA A 131 27.05 3.48 6.35
C ALA A 131 25.59 3.95 6.30
N VAL A 132 25.29 5.04 5.58
CA VAL A 132 23.91 5.51 5.37
C VAL A 132 23.11 4.47 4.60
N SER A 133 23.67 3.86 3.56
CA SER A 133 23.01 2.79 2.80
C SER A 133 22.62 1.62 3.70
N VAL A 134 23.55 1.13 4.54
CA VAL A 134 23.31 0.00 5.44
C VAL A 134 22.30 0.38 6.52
N ALA A 135 22.42 1.56 7.13
CA ALA A 135 21.47 2.02 8.14
C ALA A 135 20.06 2.17 7.57
N CYS A 136 19.95 2.70 6.36
CA CYS A 136 18.68 2.88 5.67
C CYS A 136 18.05 1.54 5.25
N ALA A 137 18.88 0.57 4.85
CA ALA A 137 18.44 -0.79 4.58
C ALA A 137 17.96 -1.53 5.83
N ALA A 138 18.69 -1.38 6.94
CA ALA A 138 18.32 -1.96 8.23
C ALA A 138 17.01 -1.36 8.75
N LEU A 139 16.87 -0.03 8.69
CA LEU A 139 15.63 0.65 9.05
C LEU A 139 14.47 0.16 8.18
N TYR A 140 14.64 0.11 6.85
CA TYR A 140 13.61 -0.44 5.95
C TYR A 140 13.26 -1.89 6.29
N GLY A 141 14.24 -2.73 6.63
CA GLY A 141 14.04 -4.12 7.04
C GLY A 141 13.28 -4.28 8.35
N VAL A 142 13.61 -3.48 9.37
CA VAL A 142 12.98 -3.59 10.70
C VAL A 142 11.62 -2.91 10.72
N SER A 143 11.53 -1.68 10.22
CA SER A 143 10.32 -0.85 10.34
C SER A 143 9.33 -1.07 9.22
N TRP A 144 9.78 -1.30 7.99
CA TRP A 144 8.90 -1.29 6.82
C TRP A 144 8.62 -2.69 6.25
N GLN A 145 9.54 -3.64 6.39
CA GLN A 145 9.34 -4.99 5.84
C GLN A 145 8.25 -5.78 6.58
N SER A 146 8.08 -5.51 7.87
CA SER A 146 7.06 -6.13 8.73
C SER A 146 5.69 -5.44 8.62
N ASP A 147 5.63 -4.27 7.98
CA ASP A 147 4.42 -3.48 7.86
C ASP A 147 3.55 -3.95 6.67
N PRO A 148 2.24 -4.23 6.88
CA PRO A 148 1.32 -4.61 5.80
C PRO A 148 1.26 -3.58 4.66
N CYS A 149 1.46 -2.29 4.95
CA CYS A 149 1.47 -1.20 3.98
C CYS A 149 2.59 -1.33 2.93
N CYS A 150 3.65 -2.12 3.19
CA CYS A 150 4.76 -2.23 2.25
C CYS A 150 4.39 -2.90 0.90
N HIS A 151 3.24 -3.59 0.87
CA HIS A 151 2.68 -4.20 -0.33
C HIS A 151 1.80 -3.23 -1.13
N TYR A 152 1.50 -2.04 -0.61
CA TYR A 152 0.60 -1.08 -1.23
C TYR A 152 1.36 0.12 -1.80
N GLN A 153 0.80 0.72 -2.85
CA GLN A 153 1.27 1.99 -3.40
C GLN A 153 0.09 2.94 -3.56
N VAL A 154 0.35 4.22 -3.33
CA VAL A 154 -0.65 5.26 -3.52
C VAL A 154 -0.85 5.50 -5.02
N ASP A 155 -2.08 5.30 -5.50
CA ASP A 155 -2.48 5.67 -6.84
C ASP A 155 -3.13 7.06 -6.83
N TYR A 156 -2.35 8.05 -7.25
CA TYR A 156 -2.82 9.43 -7.41
C TYR A 156 -3.51 9.67 -8.75
N SER A 157 -3.43 8.73 -9.70
CA SER A 157 -3.80 8.99 -11.08
C SER A 157 -5.31 8.96 -11.34
N GLY A 158 -6.12 8.58 -10.34
CA GLY A 158 -7.58 8.54 -10.42
C GLY A 158 -8.13 7.64 -11.54
N ARG A 159 -7.26 6.92 -12.26
CA ARG A 159 -7.58 6.21 -13.49
C ARG A 159 -8.25 4.87 -13.21
N GLU A 160 -7.94 4.26 -12.06
CA GLU A 160 -8.73 3.15 -11.50
C GLU A 160 -9.98 3.65 -10.77
N LEU A 161 -9.97 4.89 -10.27
CA LEU A 161 -11.14 5.51 -9.65
C LEU A 161 -12.29 5.70 -10.66
N ALA A 162 -11.94 6.03 -11.91
CA ALA A 162 -12.89 6.17 -13.02
C ALA A 162 -13.53 4.83 -13.45
N LEU A 163 -13.01 3.69 -12.99
CA LEU A 163 -13.61 2.36 -13.22
C LEU A 163 -14.61 1.96 -12.12
N LEU A 164 -14.67 2.72 -11.02
CA LEU A 164 -15.63 2.49 -9.93
C LEU A 164 -16.98 3.15 -10.27
N PRO A 165 -18.13 2.52 -9.91
CA PRO A 165 -19.45 3.07 -10.18
C PRO A 165 -19.60 4.50 -9.63
N PRO A 166 -20.21 5.45 -10.36
CA PRO A 166 -20.28 6.88 -10.01
C PRO A 166 -21.21 7.24 -8.83
N GLY A 167 -21.32 6.39 -7.80
CA GLY A 167 -22.15 6.62 -6.61
C GLY A 167 -21.54 6.15 -5.29
N THR A 168 -20.28 5.69 -5.29
CA THR A 168 -19.61 5.11 -4.11
C THR A 168 -18.69 6.08 -3.39
N LEU A 169 -18.44 7.27 -3.94
CA LEU A 169 -17.50 8.25 -3.39
C LEU A 169 -18.26 9.50 -2.91
N ARG A 170 -18.18 9.81 -1.61
CA ARG A 170 -18.82 11.01 -1.02
C ARG A 170 -17.90 12.24 -0.97
N THR A 171 -16.59 12.03 -1.07
CA THR A 171 -15.56 13.09 -0.93
C THR A 171 -14.76 13.31 -2.23
N SER A 172 -14.32 14.55 -2.47
CA SER A 172 -13.72 15.02 -3.72
C SER A 172 -12.26 14.62 -3.98
N SER A 173 -11.57 13.96 -3.04
CA SER A 173 -10.16 13.55 -3.18
C SER A 173 -9.79 12.32 -2.32
N PRO A 174 -10.31 11.13 -2.64
CA PRO A 174 -9.97 9.92 -1.89
C PRO A 174 -8.55 9.44 -2.23
N VAL A 175 -7.84 8.90 -1.22
CA VAL A 175 -6.53 8.26 -1.42
C VAL A 175 -6.76 6.79 -1.73
N VAL A 176 -6.21 6.31 -2.85
CA VAL A 176 -6.33 4.90 -3.22
C VAL A 176 -5.02 4.17 -3.04
N LEU A 177 -5.09 3.06 -2.33
CA LEU A 177 -3.99 2.13 -2.15
C LEU A 177 -4.20 0.94 -3.07
N VAL A 178 -3.23 0.70 -3.95
CA VAL A 178 -3.23 -0.44 -4.86
C VAL A 178 -2.18 -1.42 -4.41
N ARG A 179 -2.58 -2.68 -4.19
CA ARG A 179 -1.68 -3.77 -3.84
C ARG A 179 -0.77 -4.09 -5.04
N ARG A 180 0.54 -3.97 -4.82
CA ARG A 180 1.60 -4.15 -5.82
C ARG A 180 2.64 -5.11 -5.26
N GLU A 181 2.46 -6.41 -5.49
CA GLU A 181 3.45 -7.41 -5.11
C GLU A 181 4.74 -7.23 -5.93
N ASN A 182 5.81 -6.77 -5.28
CA ASN A 182 7.08 -6.45 -5.95
C ASN A 182 8.27 -7.13 -5.27
N THR A 183 8.32 -8.45 -5.38
CA THR A 183 9.42 -9.28 -4.82
C THR A 183 10.79 -8.89 -5.38
N GLN A 184 10.85 -8.47 -6.65
CA GLN A 184 12.10 -8.01 -7.30
C GLN A 184 12.69 -6.78 -6.63
N ARG A 185 11.84 -5.83 -6.20
CA ARG A 185 12.25 -4.60 -5.53
C ARG A 185 12.91 -4.89 -4.18
N LYS A 186 12.34 -5.85 -3.43
CA LYS A 186 12.90 -6.33 -2.15
C LYS A 186 14.27 -7.02 -2.36
N ARG A 187 14.40 -7.84 -3.41
CA ARG A 187 15.67 -8.54 -3.73
C ARG A 187 16.79 -7.59 -4.12
N LEU A 188 16.53 -6.61 -5.00
CA LEU A 188 17.54 -5.64 -5.43
C LEU A 188 18.08 -4.81 -4.26
N HIS A 189 17.20 -4.39 -3.35
CA HIS A 189 17.59 -3.66 -2.14
C HIS A 189 18.56 -4.47 -1.28
N ASN A 190 18.23 -5.73 -1.01
CA ASN A 190 19.06 -6.61 -0.17
C ASN A 190 20.41 -6.90 -0.82
N VAL A 191 20.46 -7.12 -2.13
CA VAL A 191 21.72 -7.35 -2.85
C VAL A 191 22.62 -6.11 -2.76
N ILE A 192 22.08 -4.92 -3.06
CA ILE A 192 22.85 -3.67 -3.01
C ILE A 192 23.35 -3.41 -1.58
N ALA A 193 22.48 -3.55 -0.57
CA ALA A 193 22.86 -3.36 0.83
C ALA A 193 23.96 -4.34 1.27
N LEU A 194 23.87 -5.62 0.88
CA LEU A 194 24.90 -6.62 1.20
C LEU A 194 26.23 -6.32 0.52
N THR A 195 26.21 -5.92 -0.76
CA THR A 195 27.44 -5.56 -1.48
C THR A 195 28.11 -4.31 -0.90
N ALA A 196 27.31 -3.28 -0.57
CA ALA A 196 27.81 -2.07 0.08
C ALA A 196 28.39 -2.38 1.47
N LEU A 197 27.71 -3.23 2.26
CA LEU A 197 28.20 -3.66 3.57
C LEU A 197 29.53 -4.40 3.47
N ALA A 198 29.65 -5.38 2.57
CA ALA A 198 30.88 -6.14 2.39
C ALA A 198 32.05 -5.22 2.00
N TYR A 199 31.82 -4.28 1.09
CA TYR A 199 32.81 -3.29 0.69
C TYR A 199 33.23 -2.38 1.86
N CYS A 200 32.28 -1.85 2.64
CA CYS A 200 32.57 -1.03 3.81
C CYS A 200 33.37 -1.78 4.87
N VAL A 201 33.00 -3.03 5.15
CA VAL A 201 33.70 -3.89 6.11
C VAL A 201 35.12 -4.16 5.66
N GLN A 202 35.33 -4.51 4.39
CA GLN A 202 36.66 -4.71 3.84
C GLN A 202 37.53 -3.45 3.99
N LYS A 203 36.99 -2.28 3.63
CA LYS A 203 37.73 -1.01 3.74
C LYS A 203 38.03 -0.64 5.19
N LEU A 204 37.11 -0.88 6.11
CA LEU A 204 37.36 -0.68 7.54
C LEU A 204 38.45 -1.60 8.08
N PHE A 205 38.47 -2.88 7.66
CA PHE A 205 39.51 -3.80 8.06
C PHE A 205 40.89 -3.35 7.56
N GLU A 206 41.00 -2.93 6.28
CA GLU A 206 42.23 -2.38 5.72
C GLU A 206 42.76 -1.21 6.59
N LEU A 207 41.90 -0.25 6.97
CA LEU A 207 42.29 0.87 7.83
C LEU A 207 42.61 0.51 9.28
N CYS A 208 42.06 -0.58 9.82
CA CYS A 208 42.38 -1.03 11.17
C CYS A 208 43.68 -1.85 11.22
N THR A 209 44.13 -2.40 10.09
CA THR A 209 45.35 -3.22 9.99
C THR A 209 46.57 -2.45 9.50
N ASP A 210 46.39 -1.28 8.88
CA ASP A 210 47.45 -0.31 8.56
C ASP A 210 47.80 0.59 9.77
#